data_AF-A0A158DHF4-F1
#
_entry.id   AF-A0A158DHF4-F1
#
_cell.length_a   1.000
_cell.length_b   1.000
_cell.length_c   1.000
_cell.angle_alpha   90.00
_cell.angle_beta   90.00
_cell.angle_gamma   90.00
#
_symmetry.space_group_name_H-M   'P 1'
#
loop_
_entity.id
_entity.type
_entity.pdbx_description
1 polymer ?
#
loop_
_entity_poly.entity_id
_entity_poly.type
_entity_poly.pdbx_seq_one_letter_code
_entity_poly.pdbx_strand_id
1 'polypeptide(L)'
;MSDGKSISVWYTEDERSHLEEAAAAAGYQHLSKYIRDRSLDRGHQIAAHDSVEMWAERQELAGRLAEIERSQKSAQALLAILVFLAHQKATTGELNELVLACEKAGVPADLLAGSLPDMAALLDRLAEDA
;
A
#
# COMPACT_ATOMS: atom_id res chain seq x y z
N MET A 1 3.47 -44.13 35.50
CA MET A 1 2.37 -44.00 34.53
C MET A 1 2.02 -42.52 34.46
N SER A 2 2.13 -41.90 33.30
CA SER A 2 1.86 -40.47 33.11
C SER A 2 0.35 -40.24 33.11
N ASP A 3 -0.12 -39.45 34.07
CA ASP A 3 -1.53 -39.13 34.30
C ASP A 3 -1.99 -38.05 33.30
N GLY A 4 -2.10 -38.42 32.02
CA GLY A 4 -2.48 -37.53 30.94
C GLY A 4 -3.98 -37.55 30.68
N LYS A 5 -4.67 -36.41 30.79
CA LYS A 5 -6.08 -36.27 30.40
C LYS A 5 -6.20 -36.08 28.89
N SER A 6 -7.10 -36.82 28.25
CA SER A 6 -7.41 -36.66 26.83
C SER A 6 -8.27 -35.41 26.59
N ILE A 7 -7.97 -34.68 25.51
CA ILE A 7 -8.77 -33.54 25.03
C ILE A 7 -9.40 -33.96 23.71
N SER A 8 -10.74 -33.94 23.63
CA SER A 8 -11.49 -34.20 22.40
C SER A 8 -11.79 -32.89 21.69
N VAL A 9 -11.39 -32.80 20.41
CA VAL A 9 -11.71 -31.68 19.52
C VAL A 9 -12.46 -32.26 18.32
N TRP A 10 -13.53 -31.59 17.90
CA TRP A 10 -14.30 -31.97 16.72
C TRP A 10 -13.79 -31.22 15.50
N TYR A 11 -13.61 -31.95 14.41
CA TYR A 11 -13.27 -31.41 13.09
C TYR A 11 -14.37 -31.81 12.11
N THR A 12 -14.62 -30.94 11.14
CA THR A 12 -15.36 -31.31 9.94
C THR A 12 -14.53 -32.27 9.08
N GLU A 13 -15.17 -32.97 8.14
CA GLU A 13 -14.47 -33.95 7.31
C GLU A 13 -13.40 -33.29 6.42
N ASP A 14 -13.69 -32.08 5.91
CA ASP A 14 -12.76 -31.31 5.09
C ASP A 14 -11.54 -30.85 5.90
N GLU A 15 -11.76 -30.34 7.12
CA GLU A 15 -10.68 -29.96 8.03
C GLU A 15 -9.80 -31.16 8.40
N ARG A 16 -10.43 -32.33 8.60
CA ARG A 16 -9.71 -33.56 8.89
C ARG A 16 -8.84 -33.99 7.72
N SER A 17 -9.37 -33.97 6.49
CA SER A 17 -8.62 -34.32 5.28
C SER A 17 -7.40 -33.42 5.12
N HIS A 18 -7.57 -32.11 5.29
CA HIS A 18 -6.47 -31.16 5.22
C HIS A 18 -5.40 -31.38 6.31
N LEU A 19 -5.81 -31.72 7.54
CA LEU A 19 -4.86 -32.02 8.60
C LEU A 19 -4.10 -33.33 8.35
N GLU A 20 -4.74 -34.34 7.76
CA GLU A 20 -4.09 -35.60 7.37
C GLU A 20 -3.06 -35.39 6.26
N GLU A 21 -3.40 -34.59 5.24
CA GLU A 21 -2.46 -34.18 4.18
C GLU A 21 -1.27 -33.40 4.74
N ALA A 22 -1.52 -32.42 5.61
CA ALA A 22 -0.48 -31.60 6.21
C ALA A 22 0.43 -32.41 7.15
N ALA A 23 -0.13 -33.38 7.88
CA ALA A 23 0.63 -34.30 8.72
C ALA A 23 1.55 -35.19 7.87
N ALA A 24 1.03 -35.74 6.77
CA ALA A 24 1.80 -36.55 5.83
C ALA A 24 2.92 -35.75 5.16
N ALA A 25 2.63 -34.53 4.70
CA ALA A 25 3.60 -33.63 4.09
C ALA A 25 4.74 -33.25 5.05
N ALA A 26 4.43 -33.13 6.34
CA ALA A 26 5.41 -32.86 7.41
C ALA A 26 6.11 -34.14 7.93
N GLY A 27 5.81 -35.32 7.36
CA GLY A 27 6.45 -36.59 7.71
C GLY A 27 5.95 -37.24 9.01
N TYR A 28 4.78 -36.85 9.52
CA TYR A 28 4.21 -37.43 10.72
C TYR A 28 3.43 -38.71 10.39
N GLN A 29 3.74 -39.79 11.10
CA GLN A 29 3.02 -41.06 10.99
C GLN A 29 1.65 -41.05 11.69
N HIS A 30 1.45 -40.15 12.65
CA HIS A 30 0.23 -40.07 13.45
C HIS A 30 -0.29 -38.64 13.54
N LEU A 31 -1.54 -38.45 13.13
CA LEU A 31 -2.25 -37.17 13.15
C LEU A 31 -2.29 -36.55 14.55
N SER A 32 -2.51 -37.37 15.59
CA SER A 32 -2.55 -36.90 16.98
C SER A 32 -1.22 -36.32 17.47
N LYS A 33 -0.09 -36.85 16.97
CA LYS A 33 1.25 -36.31 17.26
C LYS A 33 1.47 -34.99 16.53
N TYR A 34 1.06 -34.91 15.27
CA TYR A 34 1.11 -33.68 14.47
C TYR A 34 0.30 -32.55 15.11
N ILE A 35 -0.97 -32.81 15.45
CA ILE A 35 -1.86 -31.83 16.08
C ILE A 35 -1.29 -31.35 17.41
N ARG A 36 -0.80 -32.28 18.25
CA ARG A 36 -0.17 -31.92 19.53
C ARG A 36 1.03 -31.01 19.31
N ASP A 37 1.94 -31.39 18.43
CA ASP A 37 3.17 -30.63 18.19
C ASP A 37 2.86 -29.24 17.65
N ARG A 38 1.95 -29.14 16.67
CA ARG A 38 1.45 -27.85 16.13
C ARG A 38 0.73 -27.00 17.17
N SER A 39 -0.05 -27.61 18.06
CA SER A 39 -0.77 -26.88 19.11
C SER A 39 0.16 -26.32 20.19
N LEU A 40 1.34 -26.92 20.36
CA LEU A 40 2.37 -26.51 21.32
C LEU A 40 3.46 -25.64 20.68
N ASP A 41 3.50 -25.59 19.34
CA ASP A 41 4.45 -24.80 18.56
C ASP A 41 4.16 -23.30 18.71
N ARG A 42 4.84 -22.67 19.67
CA ARG A 42 4.83 -21.22 19.88
C ARG A 42 5.32 -20.43 18.67
N GLY A 43 6.04 -21.05 17.73
CA GLY A 43 6.52 -20.40 16.52
C GLY A 43 5.40 -19.96 15.58
N HIS A 44 4.29 -20.70 15.52
CA HIS A 44 3.18 -20.35 14.62
C HIS A 44 2.38 -19.13 15.08
N GLN A 45 2.25 -18.91 16.40
CA GLN A 45 1.56 -17.75 16.95
C GLN A 45 2.38 -16.46 16.77
N ILE A 46 3.71 -16.55 16.94
CA ILE A 46 4.61 -15.41 16.75
C ILE A 46 4.72 -15.06 15.26
N ALA A 47 4.89 -16.05 14.37
CA ALA A 47 4.96 -15.81 12.94
C ALA A 47 3.66 -15.23 12.36
N ALA A 48 2.49 -15.65 12.85
CA ALA A 48 1.22 -15.08 12.43
C ALA A 48 1.05 -13.64 12.94
N HIS A 49 1.44 -13.35 14.19
CA HIS A 49 1.40 -11.99 14.73
C HIS A 49 2.37 -11.04 14.02
N ASP A 50 3.63 -11.46 13.84
CA ASP A 50 4.65 -10.73 13.09
C ASP A 50 4.18 -10.49 11.65
N SER A 51 3.48 -11.45 11.03
CA SER A 51 2.96 -11.26 9.67
C SER A 51 1.86 -10.20 9.57
N VAL A 52 1.03 -10.05 10.59
CA VAL A 52 -0.04 -9.05 10.65
C VAL A 52 0.54 -7.66 10.92
N GLU A 53 1.51 -7.56 11.83
CA GLU A 53 2.22 -6.30 12.11
C GLU A 53 3.00 -5.83 10.89
N MET A 54 3.76 -6.72 10.24
CA MET A 54 4.49 -6.42 9.00
C MET A 54 3.55 -6.00 7.86
N TRP A 55 2.34 -6.58 7.78
CA TRP A 55 1.34 -6.16 6.81
C TRP A 55 0.78 -4.77 7.11
N ALA A 56 0.51 -4.47 8.38
CA ALA A 56 0.03 -3.16 8.82
C ALA A 56 1.08 -2.06 8.58
N GLU A 57 2.34 -2.32 8.92
CA GLU A 57 3.45 -1.40 8.64
C GLU A 57 3.60 -1.14 7.14
N ARG A 58 3.48 -2.18 6.32
CA ARG A 58 3.56 -2.05 4.86
C ARG A 58 2.42 -1.23 4.28
N GLN A 59 1.21 -1.35 4.83
CA GLN A 59 0.07 -0.52 4.44
C GLN A 59 0.26 0.94 4.87
N GLU A 60 0.78 1.19 6.07
CA GLU A 60 1.07 2.54 6.53
C GLU A 60 2.14 3.21 5.65
N LEU A 61 3.23 2.49 5.34
CA LEU A 61 4.28 2.96 4.43
C LEU A 61 3.73 3.24 3.02
N ALA A 62 2.88 2.35 2.48
CA ALA A 62 2.24 2.58 1.20
C ALA A 62 1.34 3.82 1.20
N GLY A 63 0.60 4.04 2.29
CA GLY A 63 -0.21 5.25 2.49
C GLY A 63 0.63 6.52 2.51
N ARG A 64 1.73 6.52 3.26
CA ARG A 64 2.68 7.65 3.31
C ARG A 64 3.34 7.91 1.96
N LEU A 65 3.70 6.86 1.22
CA LEU A 65 4.25 7.00 -0.14
C LEU A 65 3.24 7.62 -1.08
N ALA A 66 1.97 7.19 -1.06
CA ALA A 66 0.92 7.77 -1.88
C ALA A 66 0.69 9.26 -1.55
N GLU A 67 0.80 9.65 -0.28
CA GLU A 67 0.72 11.05 0.14
C GLU A 67 1.92 11.87 -0.37
N ILE A 68 3.13 11.32 -0.27
CA ILE A 68 4.35 11.95 -0.79
C ILE A 68 4.27 12.12 -2.31
N GLU A 69 3.86 11.09 -3.05
CA GLU A 69 3.69 11.16 -4.50
C GLU A 69 2.68 12.24 -4.91
N ARG A 70 1.57 12.35 -4.18
CA ARG A 70 0.57 13.42 -4.40
C ARG A 70 1.18 14.80 -4.15
N SER A 71 1.95 14.95 -3.07
CA SER A 71 2.63 16.20 -2.74
C SER A 71 3.67 16.59 -3.80
N GLN A 72 4.39 15.60 -4.34
CA GLN A 72 5.40 15.80 -5.38
C GLN A 72 4.76 16.20 -6.71
N LYS A 73 3.69 15.55 -7.13
CA LYS A 73 2.92 15.94 -8.33
C LYS A 73 2.40 17.37 -8.20
N SER A 74 1.93 17.75 -7.01
CA SER A 74 1.48 19.12 -6.75
C SER A 74 2.62 20.14 -6.88
N ALA A 75 3.80 19.83 -6.32
CA ALA A 75 4.97 20.70 -6.40
C ALA A 75 5.50 20.82 -7.84
N GLN A 76 5.53 19.73 -8.60
CA GLN A 76 5.96 19.72 -10.00
C GLN A 76 5.04 20.57 -10.88
N ALA A 77 3.73 20.51 -10.67
CA ALA A 77 2.78 21.34 -11.40
C ALA A 77 2.98 22.83 -11.09
N LEU A 78 3.14 23.21 -9.81
CA LEU A 78 3.44 24.59 -9.44
C LEU A 78 4.76 25.09 -10.06
N LEU A 79 5.79 24.24 -10.07
CA LEU A 79 7.06 24.54 -10.73
C LEU A 79 6.90 24.76 -12.24
N ALA A 80 6.14 23.91 -12.93
CA ALA A 80 5.89 24.05 -14.36
C ALA A 80 5.18 25.38 -14.68
N ILE A 81 4.17 25.74 -13.88
CA ILE A 81 3.47 27.01 -14.01
C ILE A 81 4.42 28.20 -13.79
N LEU A 82 5.25 28.16 -12.75
CA LEU A 82 6.20 29.24 -12.47
C LEU A 82 7.25 29.40 -13.57
N VAL A 83 7.77 28.29 -14.10
CA VAL A 83 8.70 28.28 -15.25
C VAL A 83 8.04 28.91 -16.48
N PHE A 84 6.77 28.58 -16.73
CA PHE A 84 6.02 29.15 -17.83
C PHE A 84 5.82 30.67 -17.68
N LEU A 85 5.38 31.14 -16.51
CA LEU A 85 5.19 32.57 -16.25
C LEU A 85 6.51 33.35 -16.31
N ALA A 86 7.62 32.75 -15.84
CA ALA A 86 8.95 33.31 -15.98
C ALA A 86 9.37 33.44 -17.45
N HIS A 87 9.03 32.45 -18.29
CA HIS A 87 9.30 32.48 -19.73
C HIS A 87 8.48 33.57 -20.45
N GLN A 88 7.22 33.77 -20.04
CA GLN A 88 6.35 34.80 -20.63
C GLN A 88 6.64 36.23 -20.14
N LYS A 89 7.58 36.43 -19.20
CA LYS A 89 7.78 37.71 -18.50
C LYS A 89 6.47 38.23 -17.90
N ALA A 90 5.74 37.31 -17.25
CA ALA A 90 4.42 37.59 -16.72
C ALA A 90 4.42 38.83 -15.82
N THR A 91 3.37 39.62 -15.95
CA THR A 91 3.15 40.82 -15.15
C THR A 91 2.63 40.45 -13.76
N THR A 92 2.74 41.36 -12.80
CA THR A 92 2.27 41.15 -11.41
C THR A 92 0.78 40.82 -11.31
N GLY A 93 -0.04 41.16 -12.31
CA GLY A 93 -1.46 40.80 -12.37
C GLY A 93 -1.68 39.31 -12.63
N GLU A 94 -0.97 38.73 -13.59
CA GLU A 94 -1.08 37.31 -13.97
C GLU A 94 -0.59 36.38 -12.85
N LEU A 95 0.44 36.82 -12.10
CA LEU A 95 0.90 36.13 -10.89
C LEU A 95 -0.17 36.11 -9.78
N ASN A 96 -0.91 37.21 -9.61
CA ASN A 96 -1.99 37.28 -8.62
C ASN A 96 -3.20 36.42 -8.98
N GLU A 97 -3.56 36.34 -10.27
CA GLU A 97 -4.62 35.45 -10.74
C GLU A 97 -4.26 33.99 -10.51
N LEU A 98 -2.99 33.63 -10.69
CA LEU A 98 -2.50 32.29 -10.40
C LEU A 98 -2.57 31.94 -8.91
N VAL A 99 -2.18 32.86 -8.02
CA VAL A 99 -2.31 32.67 -6.56
C VAL A 99 -3.77 32.40 -6.19
N LEU A 100 -4.70 33.21 -6.73
CA LEU A 100 -6.14 33.05 -6.54
C LEU A 100 -6.68 31.71 -7.09
N ALA A 101 -6.13 31.24 -8.21
CA ALA A 101 -6.52 29.97 -8.81
C ALA A 101 -6.01 28.78 -7.97
N CYS A 102 -4.78 28.88 -7.44
CA CYS A 102 -4.19 27.89 -6.54
C CYS A 102 -4.95 27.78 -5.21
N GLU A 103 -5.40 28.91 -4.65
CA GLU A 103 -6.23 28.94 -3.43
C GLU A 103 -7.57 28.22 -3.61
N LYS A 104 -8.13 28.24 -4.84
CA LYS A 104 -9.45 27.66 -5.13
C LYS A 104 -9.43 26.19 -5.54
N ALA A 105 -8.37 25.72 -6.21
CA ALA A 105 -8.43 24.43 -6.89
C ALA A 105 -8.08 23.22 -6.02
N GLY A 106 -7.28 23.37 -4.96
CA GLY A 106 -6.86 22.25 -4.10
C GLY A 106 -6.02 21.14 -4.78
N VAL A 107 -6.02 21.04 -6.12
CA VAL A 107 -5.23 20.10 -6.94
C VAL A 107 -4.71 20.82 -8.21
N PRO A 108 -3.39 20.82 -8.49
CA PRO A 108 -2.81 21.60 -9.59
C PRO A 108 -3.03 21.07 -11.02
N ALA A 109 -3.41 19.80 -11.19
CA ALA A 109 -3.50 19.18 -12.52
C ALA A 109 -4.67 19.74 -13.35
N ASP A 110 -5.84 19.94 -12.73
CA ASP A 110 -7.01 20.51 -13.41
C ASP A 110 -6.82 22.00 -13.71
N LEU A 111 -6.02 22.69 -12.91
CA LEU A 111 -5.62 24.08 -13.17
C LEU A 111 -4.79 24.21 -14.44
N LEU A 112 -3.81 23.32 -14.64
CA LEU A 112 -2.96 23.32 -15.83
C LEU A 112 -3.77 23.01 -17.09
N ALA A 113 -4.63 21.99 -17.05
CA ALA A 113 -5.47 21.62 -18.19
C ALA A 113 -6.49 22.70 -18.57
N GLY A 114 -7.07 23.39 -17.58
CA GLY A 114 -8.08 24.44 -17.82
C GLY A 114 -7.50 25.79 -18.22
N SER A 115 -6.33 26.16 -17.70
CA SER A 115 -5.71 27.47 -18.00
C SER A 115 -4.76 27.41 -19.19
N LEU A 116 -4.04 26.29 -19.41
CA LEU A 116 -2.96 26.17 -20.38
C LEU A 116 -2.83 24.74 -20.95
N PRO A 117 -3.74 24.34 -21.85
CA PRO A 117 -3.79 22.97 -22.40
C PRO A 117 -2.52 22.56 -23.16
N ASP A 118 -1.81 23.50 -23.80
CA ASP A 118 -0.57 23.22 -24.53
C ASP A 118 0.59 22.80 -23.60
N MET A 119 0.63 23.34 -22.37
CA MET A 119 1.63 22.97 -21.36
C MET A 119 1.33 21.61 -20.75
N ALA A 120 0.05 21.29 -20.52
CA ALA A 120 -0.37 19.95 -20.10
C ALA A 120 0.06 18.89 -21.11
N ALA A 121 -0.16 19.15 -22.41
CA ALA A 121 0.25 18.23 -23.48
C ALA A 121 1.77 18.03 -23.58
N LEU A 122 2.58 19.06 -23.27
CA LEU A 122 4.04 18.95 -23.23
C LEU A 122 4.54 18.15 -22.01
N LEU A 123 3.90 18.29 -20.86
CA LEU A 123 4.21 17.51 -19.66
C LEU A 123 3.84 16.04 -19.81
N ASP A 124 2.68 15.75 -20.42
CA ASP A 124 2.25 14.37 -20.70
C ASP A 124 3.25 13.66 -21.63
N ARG A 125 3.73 14.33 -22.69
CA ARG A 125 4.78 13.77 -23.57
C ARG A 125 6.10 13.52 -22.84
N LEU A 126 6.50 14.39 -21.91
CA LEU A 126 7.73 14.20 -21.13
C LEU A 126 7.60 13.07 -20.09
N ALA A 127 6.38 12.78 -19.63
CA ALA A 127 6.09 11.69 -18.69
C ALA A 127 5.98 10.33 -19.38
N GLU A 128 5.60 10.27 -20.66
CA GLU A 128 5.56 9.03 -21.47
C GLU A 128 6.95 8.57 -21.94
N ASP A 129 7.93 9.47 -22.01
CA ASP A 129 9.32 9.17 -22.44
C ASP A 129 10.24 8.68 -21.29
N ALA A 130 9.69 8.34 -20.12
CA ALA A 130 10.40 7.81 -18.95
C ALA A 130 9.94 6.38 -18.57
#